data_AF-A0A091HQC4-F1
#
_entry.id   AF-A0A091HQC4-F1
#
_cell.length_a   1.000
_cell.length_b   1.000
_cell.length_c   1.000
_cell.angle_alpha   90.00
_cell.angle_beta   90.00
_cell.angle_gamma   90.00
#
_symmetry.space_group_name_H-M   'P 1'
#
loop_
_entity.id
_entity.type
_entity.pdbx_description
1 polymer ?
#
loop_
_entity_poly.entity_id
_entity_poly.type
_entity_poly.pdbx_seq_one_letter_code
_entity_poly.pdbx_strand_id
1 'polypeptide(L)'
;QIQHPTASLIAKVATAQDDITGDGTTSNVLIIGELLKQADLYISEGLHPRIVAEGFEIAKEKALEVLEQVKVTKEMDRETLMDVARTSLRTKVHRELADILTEAVVDSVLTVRKPDEPIDLHMVEIMEMKHKSETDTTSWCSQTLCQSKFLFHTLGCFFCENERALGTGIQNGPKLSVFSLRLTLACGGTAMNSVEDLTPDCLGHAGLVYEYTLGEEKYTFIEKCDNPRSVTLLIRGPNKHTLTQIKDAVRDGLRAVKNAIEDGCVVPGAGALEVAVANALVKHKPTVKGRAQLGVQAFADALLIIPKVLAQNSGYDPQETLVKVQTEHAESGQLTGVDLNTGEPMVAAAAGIWDNYNVKKQLLHSCTVIASNILLVDEIMRAGMSSLKG
;
A
#
# COMPACT_ATOMS: atom_id res chain seq x y z
N GLN A 1 8.45 -20.15 9.21
CA GLN A 1 9.70 -19.91 8.45
C GLN A 1 9.60 -20.67 7.14
N ILE A 2 9.83 -20.02 6.00
CA ILE A 2 9.70 -20.64 4.67
C ILE A 2 10.86 -21.63 4.47
N GLN A 3 10.55 -22.89 4.14
CA GLN A 3 11.56 -23.95 3.99
C GLN A 3 12.18 -23.99 2.58
N HIS A 4 11.42 -23.63 1.54
CA HIS A 4 11.88 -23.71 0.15
C HIS A 4 12.76 -22.49 -0.20
N PRO A 5 13.98 -22.69 -0.74
CA PRO A 5 14.91 -21.59 -1.02
C PRO A 5 14.37 -20.60 -2.06
N THR A 6 13.76 -21.09 -3.15
CA THR A 6 13.11 -20.24 -4.16
C THR A 6 11.97 -19.42 -3.58
N ALA A 7 11.12 -20.01 -2.73
CA ALA A 7 10.05 -19.28 -2.07
C ALA A 7 10.59 -18.22 -1.09
N SER A 8 11.74 -18.49 -0.46
CA SER A 8 12.44 -17.50 0.37
C SER A 8 12.98 -16.33 -0.45
N LEU A 9 13.52 -16.58 -1.65
CA LEU A 9 13.93 -15.51 -2.58
C LEU A 9 12.73 -14.67 -3.03
N ILE A 10 11.64 -15.31 -3.45
CA ILE A 10 10.40 -14.61 -3.86
C ILE A 10 9.82 -13.81 -2.69
N ALA A 11 9.83 -14.35 -1.47
CA ALA A 11 9.36 -13.64 -0.29
C ALA A 11 10.16 -12.36 0.00
N LYS A 12 11.50 -12.40 -0.16
CA LYS A 12 12.34 -11.20 0.00
C LYS A 12 11.99 -10.11 -1.00
N VAL A 13 11.59 -10.49 -2.21
CA VAL A 13 11.19 -9.55 -3.27
C VAL A 13 9.84 -8.93 -2.96
N ALA A 14 8.90 -9.72 -2.43
CA ALA A 14 7.64 -9.21 -1.94
C ALA A 14 7.86 -8.24 -0.75
N THR A 15 8.79 -8.52 0.16
CA THR A 15 9.17 -7.58 1.23
C THR A 15 9.77 -6.29 0.67
N ALA A 16 10.68 -6.37 -0.31
CA ALA A 16 11.24 -5.17 -0.93
C ALA A 16 10.17 -4.32 -1.65
N GLN A 17 9.18 -4.96 -2.29
CA GLN A 17 8.03 -4.27 -2.88
C GLN A 17 7.18 -3.56 -1.81
N ASP A 18 6.94 -4.22 -0.68
CA ASP A 18 6.19 -3.68 0.46
C ASP A 18 6.89 -2.46 1.08
N ASP A 19 8.20 -2.54 1.25
CA ASP A 19 9.01 -1.47 1.84
C ASP A 19 9.01 -0.21 0.98
N ILE A 20 9.05 -0.35 -0.35
CA ILE A 20 9.11 0.78 -1.29
C ILE A 20 7.72 1.35 -1.57
N THR A 21 6.75 0.48 -1.87
CA THR A 21 5.46 0.91 -2.45
C THR A 21 4.27 0.66 -1.52
N GLY A 22 4.36 -0.31 -0.60
CA GLY A 22 3.28 -0.68 0.32
C GLY A 22 2.10 -1.43 -0.32
N ASP A 23 2.13 -1.69 -1.63
CA ASP A 23 1.08 -2.43 -2.32
C ASP A 23 1.64 -3.27 -3.48
N GLY A 24 0.83 -4.18 -4.02
CA GLY A 24 1.20 -5.02 -5.15
C GLY A 24 2.12 -6.19 -4.80
N THR A 25 2.31 -6.50 -3.52
CA THR A 25 3.14 -7.63 -3.06
C THR A 25 2.62 -8.97 -3.58
N THR A 26 1.31 -9.19 -3.52
CA THR A 26 0.67 -10.40 -4.06
C THR A 26 0.79 -10.47 -5.58
N SER A 27 0.52 -9.36 -6.27
CA SER A 27 0.62 -9.26 -7.73
C SER A 27 2.04 -9.59 -8.23
N ASN A 28 3.07 -9.13 -7.51
CA ASN A 28 4.47 -9.42 -7.82
C ASN A 28 4.76 -10.93 -7.76
N VAL A 29 4.27 -11.62 -6.73
CA VAL A 29 4.43 -13.08 -6.58
C VAL A 29 3.71 -13.85 -7.70
N LEU A 30 2.48 -13.43 -8.05
CA LEU A 30 1.69 -14.05 -9.11
C LEU A 30 2.37 -13.94 -10.48
N ILE A 31 2.89 -12.75 -10.81
CA ILE A 31 3.57 -12.51 -12.09
C ILE A 31 4.89 -13.27 -12.16
N ILE A 32 5.69 -13.31 -11.09
CA ILE A 32 6.91 -14.13 -11.07
C ILE A 32 6.59 -15.60 -11.31
N GLY A 33 5.55 -16.12 -10.64
CA GLY A 33 5.13 -17.52 -10.80
C GLY A 33 4.68 -17.84 -12.22
N GLU A 34 3.85 -16.98 -12.81
CA GLU A 34 3.38 -17.19 -14.19
C GLU A 34 4.50 -16.97 -15.22
N LEU A 35 5.41 -16.00 -15.02
CA LEU A 35 6.59 -15.80 -15.89
C LEU A 35 7.45 -17.06 -15.95
N LEU A 36 7.75 -17.67 -14.80
CA LEU A 36 8.54 -18.90 -14.74
C LEU A 36 7.81 -20.06 -15.41
N LYS A 37 6.49 -20.16 -15.24
CA LYS A 37 5.67 -21.18 -15.89
C LYS A 37 5.66 -21.01 -17.41
N GLN A 38 5.54 -19.79 -17.93
CA GLN A 38 5.61 -19.53 -19.37
C GLN A 38 7.01 -19.76 -19.94
N ALA A 39 8.06 -19.47 -19.17
CA ALA A 39 9.44 -19.77 -19.54
C ALA A 39 9.69 -21.28 -19.64
N ASP A 40 9.17 -22.05 -18.68
CA ASP A 40 9.35 -23.51 -18.62
C ASP A 40 8.79 -24.22 -19.86
N LEU A 41 7.67 -23.73 -20.42
CA LEU A 41 7.12 -24.25 -21.67
C LEU A 41 8.17 -24.20 -22.80
N TYR A 42 8.83 -23.06 -23.00
CA TYR A 42 9.84 -22.92 -24.05
C TYR A 42 11.15 -23.64 -23.74
N ILE A 43 11.53 -23.72 -22.46
CA ILE A 43 12.72 -24.48 -22.04
C ILE A 43 12.51 -25.97 -22.28
N SER A 44 11.31 -26.48 -22.01
CA SER A 44 10.94 -27.88 -22.29
C SER A 44 10.96 -28.23 -23.78
N GLU A 45 10.72 -27.24 -24.66
CA GLU A 45 10.86 -27.35 -26.11
C GLU A 45 12.33 -27.27 -26.59
N GLY A 46 13.29 -27.08 -25.69
CA GLY A 46 14.72 -27.06 -25.96
C GLY A 46 15.32 -25.66 -26.14
N LEU A 47 14.61 -24.61 -25.71
CA LEU A 47 15.16 -23.25 -25.73
C LEU A 47 16.09 -23.01 -24.53
N HIS A 48 17.27 -22.43 -24.79
CA HIS A 48 18.22 -22.13 -23.71
C HIS A 48 17.66 -21.03 -22.77
N PRO A 49 17.68 -21.20 -21.43
CA PRO A 49 17.08 -20.25 -20.48
C PRO A 49 17.55 -18.80 -20.65
N ARG A 50 18.84 -18.61 -20.96
CA ARG A 50 19.42 -17.30 -21.29
C ARG A 50 18.70 -16.53 -22.41
N ILE A 51 18.18 -17.21 -23.43
CA ILE A 51 17.44 -16.57 -24.54
C ILE A 51 16.07 -16.10 -24.06
N VAL A 52 15.44 -16.84 -23.15
CA VAL A 52 14.16 -16.43 -22.54
C VAL A 52 14.38 -15.20 -21.66
N ALA A 53 15.43 -15.20 -20.83
CA ALA A 53 15.80 -14.07 -20.01
C ALA A 53 16.10 -12.80 -20.84
N GLU A 54 16.81 -12.94 -21.97
CA GLU A 54 17.03 -11.84 -22.91
C GLU A 54 15.70 -11.30 -23.48
N GLY A 55 14.77 -12.19 -23.84
CA GLY A 55 13.43 -11.79 -24.28
C GLY A 55 12.62 -11.08 -23.20
N PHE A 56 12.78 -11.46 -21.93
CA PHE A 56 12.14 -10.79 -20.79
C PHE A 56 12.68 -9.38 -20.58
N GLU A 57 13.98 -9.16 -20.74
CA GLU A 57 14.56 -7.81 -20.63
C GLU A 57 14.04 -6.87 -21.73
N ILE A 58 13.98 -7.34 -22.98
CA ILE A 58 13.40 -6.58 -24.10
C ILE A 58 11.91 -6.28 -23.83
N ALA A 59 11.16 -7.26 -23.35
CA ALA A 59 9.74 -7.08 -23.02
C ALA A 59 9.53 -6.09 -21.88
N LYS A 60 10.38 -6.12 -20.85
CA LYS A 60 10.34 -5.19 -19.71
C LYS A 60 10.55 -3.75 -20.16
N GLU A 61 11.57 -3.48 -20.98
CA GLU A 61 11.81 -2.14 -21.52
C GLU A 61 10.60 -1.64 -22.28
N LYS A 62 10.04 -2.48 -23.16
CA LYS A 62 8.83 -2.11 -23.91
C LYS A 62 7.60 -1.93 -23.02
N ALA A 63 7.43 -2.75 -21.99
CA ALA A 63 6.34 -2.62 -21.03
C ALA A 63 6.44 -1.31 -20.24
N LEU A 64 7.65 -0.90 -19.85
CA LEU A 64 7.88 0.39 -19.19
C LEU A 64 7.61 1.58 -20.12
N GLU A 65 7.95 1.48 -21.42
CA GLU A 65 7.56 2.50 -22.40
C GLU A 65 6.04 2.62 -22.53
N VAL A 66 5.32 1.50 -22.57
CA VAL A 66 3.86 1.49 -22.66
C VAL A 66 3.25 2.06 -21.37
N LEU A 67 3.80 1.72 -20.21
CA LEU A 67 3.37 2.30 -18.92
C LEU A 67 3.48 3.83 -18.92
N GLU A 68 4.57 4.37 -19.48
CA GLU A 68 4.80 5.81 -19.60
C GLU A 68 3.81 6.50 -20.56
N GLN A 69 3.32 5.79 -21.58
CA GLN A 69 2.31 6.29 -22.53
C GLN A 69 0.89 6.20 -21.97
N VAL A 70 0.63 5.18 -21.14
CA VAL A 70 -0.71 4.86 -20.61
C VAL A 70 -1.03 5.64 -19.33
N LYS A 71 -0.01 6.15 -18.62
CA LYS A 71 -0.23 6.91 -17.39
C LYS A 71 -1.09 8.14 -17.64
N VAL A 72 -2.01 8.38 -16.71
CA VAL A 72 -2.87 9.57 -16.72
C VAL A 72 -2.28 10.58 -15.76
N THR A 73 -1.69 11.65 -16.30
CA THR A 73 -1.31 12.81 -15.51
C THR A 73 -2.58 13.59 -15.17
N LYS A 74 -2.91 13.66 -13.89
CA LYS A 74 -4.09 14.36 -13.38
C LYS A 74 -3.67 15.24 -12.21
N GLU A 75 -4.32 16.37 -12.02
CA GLU A 75 -4.21 17.09 -10.75
C GLU A 75 -4.78 16.20 -9.65
N MET A 76 -4.06 16.10 -8.53
CA MET A 76 -4.42 15.24 -7.40
C MET A 76 -5.53 15.91 -6.57
N ASP A 77 -6.71 16.00 -7.18
CA ASP A 77 -7.94 16.45 -6.55
C ASP A 77 -8.34 15.48 -5.44
N ARG A 78 -9.06 16.00 -4.44
CA ARG A 78 -9.57 15.20 -3.31
C ARG A 78 -10.37 13.98 -3.79
N GLU A 79 -11.17 14.13 -4.85
CA GLU A 79 -11.96 13.04 -5.43
C GLU A 79 -11.08 11.92 -5.99
N THR A 80 -10.03 12.26 -6.74
CA THR A 80 -9.07 11.27 -7.27
C THR A 80 -8.35 10.54 -6.15
N LEU A 81 -7.96 11.25 -5.08
CA LEU A 81 -7.32 10.64 -3.92
C LEU A 81 -8.27 9.72 -3.15
N MET A 82 -9.56 10.06 -3.09
CA MET A 82 -10.60 9.18 -2.55
C MET A 82 -10.73 7.90 -3.37
N ASP A 83 -10.71 8.00 -4.69
CA ASP A 83 -10.80 6.83 -5.57
C ASP A 83 -9.57 5.90 -5.42
N VAL A 84 -8.36 6.46 -5.33
CA VAL A 84 -7.12 5.70 -5.07
C VAL A 84 -7.17 5.01 -3.69
N ALA A 85 -7.50 5.76 -2.64
CA ALA A 85 -7.62 5.22 -1.29
C ALA A 85 -8.67 4.10 -1.22
N ARG A 86 -9.83 4.32 -1.85
CA ARG A 86 -10.93 3.36 -1.91
C ARG A 86 -10.51 2.08 -2.64
N THR A 87 -9.79 2.21 -3.75
CA THR A 87 -9.26 1.07 -4.51
C THR A 87 -8.33 0.22 -3.64
N SER A 88 -7.35 0.85 -2.97
CA SER A 88 -6.41 0.12 -2.10
C SER A 88 -7.12 -0.54 -0.90
N LEU A 89 -8.01 0.19 -0.21
CA LEU A 89 -8.72 -0.33 0.97
C LEU A 89 -9.68 -1.49 0.64
N ARG A 90 -10.39 -1.44 -0.50
CA ARG A 90 -11.33 -2.49 -0.92
C ARG A 90 -10.66 -3.85 -1.15
N THR A 91 -9.35 -3.90 -1.34
CA THR A 91 -8.61 -5.17 -1.47
C THR A 91 -8.35 -5.85 -0.13
N LYS A 92 -8.46 -5.14 1.00
CA LYS A 92 -8.05 -5.63 2.34
C LYS A 92 -9.19 -5.68 3.35
N VAL A 93 -10.21 -4.84 3.19
CA VAL A 93 -11.37 -4.76 4.09
C VAL A 93 -12.68 -4.80 3.32
N HIS A 94 -13.78 -5.07 4.04
CA HIS A 94 -15.13 -5.03 3.47
C HIS A 94 -15.46 -3.65 2.89
N ARG A 95 -16.27 -3.62 1.81
CA ARG A 95 -16.54 -2.40 1.02
C ARG A 95 -17.11 -1.25 1.86
N GLU A 96 -18.09 -1.54 2.71
CA GLU A 96 -18.71 -0.53 3.59
C GLU A 96 -17.68 0.11 4.53
N LEU A 97 -16.78 -0.70 5.08
CA LEU A 97 -15.71 -0.23 5.94
C LEU A 97 -14.64 0.55 5.15
N ALA A 98 -14.33 0.11 3.92
CA ALA A 98 -13.41 0.80 3.03
C ALA A 98 -13.89 2.24 2.73
N ASP A 99 -15.19 2.42 2.45
CA ASP A 99 -15.74 3.73 2.12
C ASP A 99 -15.63 4.70 3.32
N ILE A 100 -15.84 4.22 4.55
CA ILE A 100 -15.66 5.02 5.79
C ILE A 100 -14.17 5.39 6.00
N LEU A 101 -13.27 4.41 5.84
CA LEU A 101 -11.84 4.62 6.05
C LEU A 101 -11.22 5.52 4.97
N THR A 102 -11.79 5.53 3.77
CA THR A 102 -11.32 6.32 2.63
C THR A 102 -11.28 7.81 2.96
N GLU A 103 -12.36 8.35 3.54
CA GLU A 103 -12.43 9.76 3.91
C GLU A 103 -11.35 10.12 4.93
N ALA A 104 -11.22 9.30 5.99
CA ALA A 104 -10.26 9.51 7.06
C ALA A 104 -8.80 9.45 6.57
N VAL A 105 -8.48 8.50 5.68
CA VAL A 105 -7.14 8.34 5.10
C VAL A 105 -6.77 9.57 4.27
N VAL A 106 -7.66 10.03 3.38
CA VAL A 106 -7.39 11.18 2.52
C VAL A 106 -7.24 12.46 3.34
N ASP A 107 -8.15 12.70 4.29
CA ASP A 107 -8.11 13.90 5.12
C ASP A 107 -6.84 13.94 6.01
N SER A 108 -6.40 12.79 6.50
CA SER A 108 -5.14 12.66 7.25
C SER A 108 -3.93 13.04 6.40
N VAL A 109 -3.84 12.53 5.16
CA VAL A 109 -2.70 12.82 4.28
C VAL A 109 -2.71 14.28 3.84
N LEU A 110 -3.89 14.84 3.51
CA LEU A 110 -4.01 16.25 3.15
C LEU A 110 -3.62 17.19 4.30
N THR A 111 -3.92 16.81 5.53
CA THR A 111 -3.54 17.59 6.73
C THR A 111 -2.02 17.58 6.96
N VAL A 112 -1.36 16.43 6.74
CA VAL A 112 0.09 16.29 6.92
C VAL A 112 0.88 16.90 5.75
N ARG A 113 0.27 17.03 4.57
CA ARG A 113 0.91 17.55 3.36
C ARG A 113 1.39 18.98 3.55
N LYS A 114 2.66 19.22 3.22
CA LYS A 114 3.24 20.55 3.03
C LYS A 114 3.51 20.79 1.54
N PRO A 115 3.44 22.03 1.06
CA PRO A 115 3.59 22.33 -0.38
C PRO A 115 4.99 21.99 -0.95
N ASP A 116 6.04 21.93 -0.11
CA ASP A 116 7.43 21.79 -0.57
C ASP A 116 8.24 20.66 0.13
N GLU A 117 7.60 19.82 0.93
CA GLU A 117 8.27 18.69 1.63
C GLU A 117 7.64 17.35 1.25
N PRO A 118 8.42 16.25 1.20
CA PRO A 118 7.87 14.91 0.99
C PRO A 118 6.93 14.55 2.15
N ILE A 119 5.90 13.75 1.85
CA ILE A 119 4.87 13.42 2.84
C ILE A 119 5.46 12.44 3.86
N ASP A 120 5.48 12.86 5.13
CA ASP A 120 5.94 12.02 6.22
C ASP A 120 4.77 11.30 6.91
N LEU A 121 4.63 10.00 6.63
CA LEU A 121 3.59 9.16 7.24
C LEU A 121 3.83 8.91 8.74
N HIS A 122 5.01 9.20 9.29
CA HIS A 122 5.23 9.11 10.74
C HIS A 122 4.38 10.10 11.53
N MET A 123 3.89 11.15 10.87
CA MET A 123 3.00 12.13 11.48
C MET A 123 1.55 11.62 11.61
N VAL A 124 1.21 10.52 10.93
CA VAL A 124 -0.07 9.84 11.09
C VAL A 124 0.07 8.75 12.14
N GLU A 125 -0.59 8.92 13.27
CA GLU A 125 -0.68 7.92 14.31
C GLU A 125 -1.90 7.03 14.11
N ILE A 126 -1.73 5.71 14.25
CA ILE A 126 -2.83 4.77 14.20
C ILE A 126 -2.99 4.14 15.58
N MET A 127 -4.11 4.44 16.23
CA MET A 127 -4.45 3.91 17.54
C MET A 127 -5.60 2.92 17.45
N GLU A 128 -5.53 1.88 18.27
CA GLU A 128 -6.53 0.82 18.32
C GLU A 128 -7.34 0.95 19.62
N MET A 129 -8.66 0.79 19.53
CA MET A 129 -9.58 0.73 20.66
C MET A 129 -10.47 -0.49 20.55
N LYS A 130 -10.49 -1.32 21.60
CA LYS A 130 -11.38 -2.48 21.65
C LYS A 130 -12.81 -2.01 21.91
N HIS A 131 -13.71 -2.21 20.96
CA HIS A 131 -15.11 -1.87 21.10
C HIS A 131 -16.01 -2.93 20.44
N LYS A 132 -17.28 -3.03 20.83
CA LYS A 132 -18.14 -4.16 20.44
C LYS A 132 -18.45 -4.23 18.94
N SER A 133 -18.24 -3.15 18.20
CA SER A 133 -18.61 -2.96 16.79
C SER A 133 -17.42 -2.40 15.99
N GLU A 134 -17.27 -2.86 14.74
CA GLU A 134 -16.26 -2.37 13.77
C GLU A 134 -16.74 -1.09 13.07
N THR A 135 -18.06 -0.94 12.94
CA THR A 135 -18.73 0.18 12.27
C THR A 135 -18.76 1.47 13.11
N ASP A 136 -18.52 1.43 14.42
CA ASP A 136 -18.48 2.65 15.26
C ASP A 136 -17.17 3.45 15.13
N THR A 137 -16.31 3.08 14.17
CA THR A 137 -15.25 3.96 13.66
C THR A 137 -15.84 5.25 13.04
N THR A 138 -17.13 5.22 12.69
CA THR A 138 -17.92 6.24 11.98
C THR A 138 -18.03 7.59 12.70
N SER A 139 -18.33 7.65 14.00
CA SER A 139 -18.74 8.94 14.60
C SER A 139 -17.59 9.88 14.98
N TRP A 140 -16.34 9.41 14.88
CA TRP A 140 -15.16 10.14 15.35
C TRP A 140 -14.16 10.45 14.25
N CYS A 141 -14.15 9.72 13.13
CA CYS A 141 -13.27 10.05 11.99
C CYS A 141 -13.65 11.39 11.32
N SER A 142 -14.96 11.68 11.19
CA SER A 142 -15.44 12.90 10.51
C SER A 142 -15.29 14.16 11.37
N GLN A 143 -15.48 14.04 12.69
CA GLN A 143 -15.52 15.19 13.60
C GLN A 143 -14.26 15.35 14.45
N THR A 144 -13.37 14.36 14.42
CA THR A 144 -12.16 14.36 15.24
C THR A 144 -10.98 13.91 14.41
N LEU A 145 -10.47 14.82 13.60
CA LEU A 145 -9.03 15.01 13.47
C LEU A 145 -8.49 15.20 14.90
N CYS A 146 -8.32 14.09 15.62
CA CYS A 146 -7.73 14.12 16.94
C CYS A 146 -6.25 14.39 16.70
N GLN A 147 -5.85 15.62 16.93
CA GLN A 147 -4.49 16.08 16.62
C GLN A 147 -3.45 15.42 17.54
N SER A 148 -3.89 14.76 18.61
CA SER A 148 -3.15 13.70 19.28
C SER A 148 -4.04 12.96 20.28
N LYS A 149 -3.81 11.66 20.48
CA LYS A 149 -4.34 10.90 21.62
C LYS A 149 -3.18 10.41 22.49
N PHE A 150 -3.46 10.28 23.79
CA PHE A 150 -2.53 9.80 24.79
C PHE A 150 -3.07 8.54 25.47
N LEU A 151 -2.18 7.59 25.76
CA LEU A 151 -2.36 6.58 26.81
C LEU A 151 -1.61 7.10 28.04
N PHE A 152 -2.32 7.70 29.00
CA PHE A 152 -1.69 8.17 30.24
C PHE A 152 -1.59 7.03 31.26
N HIS A 153 -0.36 6.55 31.49
CA HIS A 153 0.03 6.07 32.82
C HIS A 153 1.09 7.00 33.45
N THR A 154 1.39 8.14 32.79
CA THR A 154 2.49 9.00 33.19
C THR A 154 2.27 10.43 32.74
N LEU A 155 2.20 11.35 33.70
CA LEU A 155 2.01 12.77 33.44
C LEU A 155 3.36 13.49 33.35
N GLY A 156 3.62 14.08 32.18
CA GLY A 156 4.41 15.31 32.03
C GLY A 156 3.42 16.47 31.90
N CYS A 157 3.62 17.54 32.66
CA CYS A 157 2.65 18.60 32.89
C CYS A 157 2.21 19.33 31.60
N PHE A 158 0.94 19.17 31.23
CA PHE A 158 0.21 20.12 30.39
C PHE A 158 -0.77 20.90 31.27
N PHE A 159 -0.71 22.23 31.26
CA PHE A 159 -1.67 23.10 31.95
C PHE A 159 -2.73 23.55 30.94
N CYS A 160 -4.00 23.28 31.22
CA CYS A 160 -5.13 23.80 30.46
C CYS A 160 -5.78 24.93 31.29
N GLU A 161 -6.15 26.05 30.65
CA GLU A 161 -6.65 27.29 31.29
C GLU A 161 -7.91 27.12 32.17
N ASN A 162 -8.57 25.96 32.15
CA ASN A 162 -9.68 25.64 33.06
C ASN A 162 -9.20 24.77 34.23
N GLU A 163 -8.62 25.40 35.27
CA GLU A 163 -8.37 24.93 36.65
C GLU A 163 -8.60 23.43 36.99
N ARG A 164 -8.00 22.50 36.25
CA ARG A 164 -7.91 21.08 36.62
C ARG A 164 -6.52 20.57 36.28
N ALA A 165 -5.63 20.65 37.27
CA ALA A 165 -4.37 19.93 37.26
C ALA A 165 -4.65 18.42 37.22
N LEU A 166 -4.39 17.78 36.08
CA LEU A 166 -4.34 16.33 36.01
C LEU A 166 -2.98 15.88 36.57
N GLY A 167 -3.01 15.25 37.76
CA GLY A 167 -2.05 14.30 38.36
C GLY A 167 -0.52 14.50 38.24
N THR A 168 0.14 14.63 39.39
CA THR A 168 1.59 14.42 39.55
C THR A 168 1.92 12.91 39.63
N GLY A 169 2.53 12.33 38.59
CA GLY A 169 2.98 10.94 38.62
C GLY A 169 3.88 10.58 37.43
N ILE A 170 5.20 10.55 37.66
CA ILE A 170 6.24 10.23 36.66
C ILE A 170 6.76 8.81 36.93
N GLN A 171 6.56 7.89 35.99
CA GLN A 171 7.24 6.59 35.85
C GLN A 171 7.91 6.50 34.49
N ASN A 172 9.25 6.43 34.49
CA ASN A 172 10.07 6.34 33.29
C ASN A 172 9.94 4.95 32.65
N GLY A 173 9.22 4.87 31.53
CA GLY A 173 9.15 3.69 30.68
C GLY A 173 9.84 3.93 29.32
N PRO A 174 10.46 2.90 28.71
CA PRO A 174 11.25 3.04 27.47
C PRO A 174 10.43 3.41 26.21
N LYS A 175 9.08 3.45 26.28
CA LYS A 175 8.19 3.81 25.16
C LYS A 175 7.89 5.32 25.04
N LEU A 176 8.36 6.16 25.97
CA LEU A 176 8.05 7.60 25.99
C LEU A 176 8.78 8.43 24.91
N SER A 177 9.93 7.97 24.39
CA SER A 177 10.88 8.83 23.66
C SER A 177 10.39 9.34 22.30
N VAL A 178 9.76 8.49 21.49
CA VAL A 178 9.23 8.88 20.17
C VAL A 178 7.89 9.61 20.28
N PHE A 179 7.15 9.32 21.37
CA PHE A 179 5.79 9.82 21.60
C PHE A 179 5.77 11.28 22.06
N SER A 180 6.72 11.67 22.93
CA SER A 180 6.88 13.04 23.42
C SER A 180 7.09 14.06 22.29
N LEU A 181 7.77 13.65 21.22
CA LEU A 181 8.11 14.52 20.09
C LEU A 181 6.91 14.90 19.21
N ARG A 182 5.87 14.07 19.14
CA ARG A 182 4.67 14.38 18.33
C ARG A 182 3.83 15.48 18.95
N LEU A 183 3.77 15.49 20.27
CA LEU A 183 3.04 16.50 21.04
C LEU A 183 3.71 17.87 20.93
N THR A 184 5.04 17.89 20.92
CA THR A 184 5.78 19.12 20.64
C THR A 184 5.49 19.65 19.24
N LEU A 185 5.29 18.77 18.25
CA LEU A 185 5.00 19.16 16.87
C LEU A 185 3.55 19.60 16.66
N ALA A 186 2.59 18.96 17.35
CA ALA A 186 1.16 19.24 17.24
C ALA A 186 0.74 20.47 18.07
N CYS A 187 1.15 20.52 19.34
CA CYS A 187 0.78 21.59 20.26
C CYS A 187 1.79 22.75 20.26
N GLY A 188 2.96 22.60 19.61
CA GLY A 188 4.00 23.63 19.57
C GLY A 188 4.85 23.76 20.85
N GLY A 189 4.66 22.87 21.83
CA GLY A 189 5.44 22.89 23.07
C GLY A 189 6.87 22.35 22.88
N THR A 190 7.74 22.58 23.86
CA THR A 190 9.09 22.01 23.88
C THR A 190 9.22 20.97 24.98
N ALA A 191 9.74 19.78 24.65
CA ALA A 191 9.95 18.71 25.62
C ALA A 191 11.12 19.06 26.54
N MET A 192 10.84 19.16 27.85
CA MET A 192 11.84 19.42 28.88
C MET A 192 12.14 18.14 29.68
N ASN A 193 13.40 17.97 30.07
CA ASN A 193 13.86 16.80 30.83
C ASN A 193 13.72 17.00 32.34
N SER A 194 13.86 18.24 32.83
CA SER A 194 13.73 18.60 34.24
C SER A 194 12.51 19.50 34.44
N VAL A 195 11.86 19.35 35.60
CA VAL A 195 10.72 20.19 36.00
C VAL A 195 11.18 21.61 36.34
N GLU A 196 12.45 21.77 36.74
CA GLU A 196 13.05 23.07 37.11
C GLU A 196 13.24 24.00 35.90
N ASP A 197 13.34 23.43 34.69
CA ASP A 197 13.53 24.18 33.43
C ASP A 197 12.20 24.55 32.75
N LEU A 198 11.06 24.26 33.39
CA LEU A 198 9.74 24.47 32.82
C LEU A 198 9.32 25.95 32.92
N THR A 199 9.31 26.64 31.79
CA THR A 199 8.77 28.02 31.69
C THR A 199 7.43 28.01 30.94
N PRO A 200 6.55 29.02 31.13
CA PRO A 200 5.30 29.12 30.38
C PRO A 200 5.49 29.14 28.87
N ASP A 201 6.63 29.64 28.39
CA ASP A 201 7.00 29.70 26.97
C ASP A 201 7.24 28.31 26.36
N CYS A 202 7.45 27.29 27.20
CA CYS A 202 7.67 25.90 26.77
C CYS A 202 6.37 25.11 26.58
N LEU A 203 5.23 25.65 27.03
CA LEU A 203 3.94 24.97 27.00
C LEU A 203 3.29 25.06 25.62
N GLY A 204 2.74 23.93 25.15
CA GLY A 204 1.97 23.90 23.91
C GLY A 204 0.49 24.25 24.13
N HIS A 205 -0.17 24.75 23.08
CA HIS A 205 -1.58 25.10 23.13
C HIS A 205 -2.47 23.97 22.58
N ALA A 206 -3.60 23.73 23.26
CA ALA A 206 -4.63 22.80 22.84
C ALA A 206 -6.02 23.36 23.21
N GLY A 207 -6.90 23.48 22.22
CA GLY A 207 -8.22 24.06 22.42
C GLY A 207 -9.20 23.18 23.17
N LEU A 208 -9.06 21.85 23.09
CA LEU A 208 -9.91 20.92 23.83
C LEU A 208 -9.11 19.69 24.29
N VAL A 209 -9.13 19.44 25.60
CA VAL A 209 -8.56 18.25 26.21
C VAL A 209 -9.61 17.60 27.09
N TYR A 210 -9.96 16.34 26.82
CA TYR A 210 -10.84 15.57 27.69
C TYR A 210 -10.43 14.11 27.75
N GLU A 211 -10.87 13.46 28.82
CA GLU A 211 -10.66 12.03 29.08
C GLU A 211 -11.93 11.26 28.74
N TYR A 212 -11.80 10.21 27.95
CA TYR A 212 -12.85 9.29 27.60
C TYR A 212 -12.47 7.89 28.09
N THR A 213 -13.31 7.33 28.94
CA THR A 213 -13.09 6.02 29.55
C THR A 213 -13.89 4.95 28.80
N LEU A 214 -13.21 3.90 28.37
CA LEU A 214 -13.85 2.75 27.72
C LEU A 214 -13.45 1.46 28.44
N GLY A 215 -14.37 0.93 29.23
CA GLY A 215 -14.07 -0.20 30.11
C GLY A 215 -13.12 0.20 31.23
N GLU A 216 -11.98 -0.49 31.34
CA GLU A 216 -10.93 -0.21 32.33
C GLU A 216 -9.84 0.74 31.81
N GLU A 217 -9.83 1.00 30.49
CA GLU A 217 -8.84 1.86 29.86
C GLU A 217 -9.34 3.30 29.74
N LYS A 218 -8.43 4.23 30.03
CA LYS A 218 -8.64 5.67 29.98
C LYS A 218 -7.90 6.25 28.79
N TYR A 219 -8.58 7.02 27.97
CA TYR A 219 -8.02 7.64 26.78
C TYR A 219 -8.16 9.15 26.87
N THR A 220 -7.04 9.87 26.75
CA THR A 220 -7.08 11.33 26.73
C THR A 220 -6.96 11.82 25.30
N PHE A 221 -7.93 12.61 24.89
CA PHE A 221 -8.04 13.19 23.57
C PHE A 221 -7.59 14.65 23.65
N ILE A 222 -6.69 15.03 22.74
CA ILE A 222 -6.24 16.40 22.55
C ILE A 222 -6.63 16.82 21.14
N GLU A 223 -7.48 17.84 21.09
CA GLU A 223 -8.09 18.36 19.87
C GLU A 223 -7.86 19.87 19.75
N LYS A 224 -7.98 20.38 18.53
CA LYS A 224 -7.86 21.80 18.21
C LYS A 224 -6.52 22.41 18.68
N CYS A 225 -5.41 21.78 18.37
CA CYS A 225 -4.11 22.41 18.46
C CYS A 225 -3.91 23.38 17.28
N ASP A 226 -3.06 24.39 17.50
CA ASP A 226 -2.86 25.48 16.54
C ASP A 226 -2.15 25.03 15.25
N ASN A 227 -1.35 23.96 15.34
CA ASN A 227 -0.55 23.45 14.24
C ASN A 227 -0.79 21.94 14.05
N PRO A 228 -1.82 21.53 13.29
CA PRO A 228 -2.17 20.13 13.07
C PRO A 228 -1.18 19.43 12.14
N ARG A 229 0.08 19.32 12.53
CA ARG A 229 1.09 18.57 11.77
C ARG A 229 1.04 17.08 12.07
N SER A 230 0.41 16.68 13.16
CA SER A 230 0.22 15.29 13.56
C SER A 230 -1.27 14.99 13.58
N VAL A 231 -1.65 13.83 13.05
CA VAL A 231 -3.04 13.37 13.01
C VAL A 231 -3.11 11.98 13.63
N THR A 232 -4.09 11.73 14.49
CA THR A 232 -4.34 10.40 15.03
C THR A 232 -5.61 9.80 14.42
N LEU A 233 -5.42 8.71 13.67
CA LEU A 233 -6.47 7.82 13.22
C LEU A 233 -6.81 6.81 14.31
N LEU A 234 -8.02 6.91 14.85
CA LEU A 234 -8.53 6.00 15.85
C LEU A 234 -9.37 4.89 15.21
N ILE A 235 -8.91 3.66 15.31
CA ILE A 235 -9.61 2.47 14.82
C ILE A 235 -10.30 1.77 15.98
N ARG A 236 -11.59 1.46 15.81
CA ARG A 236 -12.38 0.70 16.78
C ARG A 236 -12.72 -0.67 16.22
N GLY A 237 -12.67 -1.70 17.06
CA GLY A 237 -13.00 -3.06 16.63
C GLY A 237 -13.11 -4.06 17.78
N PRO A 238 -13.84 -5.17 17.58
CA PRO A 238 -14.18 -6.14 18.62
C PRO A 238 -13.01 -7.05 18.96
N ASN A 239 -12.26 -7.44 17.93
CA ASN A 239 -11.19 -8.41 18.04
C ASN A 239 -9.86 -7.77 17.68
N LYS A 240 -8.80 -8.19 18.40
CA LYS A 240 -7.43 -7.75 18.11
C LYS A 240 -7.02 -8.11 16.68
N HIS A 241 -7.45 -9.27 16.17
CA HIS A 241 -7.14 -9.70 14.81
C HIS A 241 -7.76 -8.76 13.76
N THR A 242 -9.03 -8.38 13.92
CA THR A 242 -9.66 -7.40 13.03
C THR A 242 -8.97 -6.04 13.12
N LEU A 243 -8.65 -5.59 14.34
CA LEU A 243 -7.94 -4.32 14.55
C LEU A 243 -6.59 -4.29 13.82
N THR A 244 -5.80 -5.37 13.90
CA THR A 244 -4.54 -5.48 13.16
C THR A 244 -4.78 -5.42 11.65
N GLN A 245 -5.78 -6.16 11.13
CA GLN A 245 -6.09 -6.14 9.70
C GLN A 245 -6.50 -4.75 9.20
N ILE A 246 -7.36 -4.04 9.94
CA ILE A 246 -7.78 -2.68 9.58
C ILE A 246 -6.59 -1.73 9.66
N LYS A 247 -5.74 -1.86 10.69
CA LYS A 247 -4.54 -1.04 10.84
C LYS A 247 -3.57 -1.20 9.67
N ASP A 248 -3.33 -2.43 9.25
CA ASP A 248 -2.48 -2.71 8.10
C ASP A 248 -3.12 -2.16 6.82
N ALA A 249 -4.44 -2.34 6.64
CA ALA A 249 -5.17 -1.74 5.52
C ALA A 249 -5.09 -0.21 5.47
N VAL A 250 -5.22 0.47 6.61
CA VAL A 250 -5.09 1.92 6.72
C VAL A 250 -3.67 2.38 6.38
N ARG A 251 -2.64 1.66 6.85
CA ARG A 251 -1.24 1.98 6.51
C ARG A 251 -0.98 1.91 5.02
N ASP A 252 -1.54 0.90 4.36
CA ASP A 252 -1.33 0.72 2.93
C ASP A 252 -2.15 1.72 2.12
N GLY A 253 -3.36 2.06 2.56
CA GLY A 253 -4.14 3.17 2.00
C GLY A 253 -3.43 4.52 2.12
N LEU A 254 -2.82 4.82 3.28
CA LEU A 254 -2.02 6.03 3.49
C LEU A 254 -0.81 6.08 2.54
N ARG A 255 -0.12 4.94 2.35
CA ARG A 255 1.00 4.82 1.40
C ARG A 255 0.54 4.98 -0.05
N ALA A 256 -0.59 4.39 -0.45
CA ALA A 256 -1.14 4.53 -1.79
C ALA A 256 -1.50 5.98 -2.13
N VAL A 257 -2.14 6.70 -1.21
CA VAL A 257 -2.46 8.13 -1.37
C VAL A 257 -1.19 8.98 -1.41
N LYS A 258 -0.22 8.70 -0.53
CA LYS A 258 1.10 9.36 -0.56
C LYS A 258 1.75 9.20 -1.93
N ASN A 259 1.84 7.97 -2.43
CA ASN A 259 2.47 7.68 -3.72
C ASN A 259 1.75 8.41 -4.87
N ALA A 260 0.41 8.54 -4.80
CA ALA A 260 -0.35 9.26 -5.83
C ALA A 260 0.01 10.76 -5.85
N ILE A 261 0.19 11.36 -4.69
CA ILE A 261 0.56 12.77 -4.57
C ILE A 261 2.01 13.00 -5.03
N GLU A 262 2.94 12.12 -4.67
CA GLU A 262 4.35 12.23 -5.07
C GLU A 262 4.57 11.95 -6.56
N ASP A 263 3.87 10.97 -7.14
CA ASP A 263 3.99 10.60 -8.56
C ASP A 263 3.32 11.61 -9.49
N GLY A 264 2.24 12.27 -9.06
CA GLY A 264 1.42 13.17 -9.89
C GLY A 264 0.75 12.47 -11.09
N CYS A 265 0.76 11.14 -11.12
CA CYS A 265 0.17 10.34 -12.17
C CYS A 265 -0.44 9.05 -11.60
N VAL A 266 -1.52 8.61 -12.22
CA VAL A 266 -2.25 7.40 -11.86
C VAL A 266 -2.47 6.55 -13.11
N VAL A 267 -2.66 5.25 -12.91
CA VAL A 267 -2.84 4.28 -13.99
C VAL A 267 -4.16 3.55 -13.74
N PRO A 268 -4.99 3.28 -14.76
CA PRO A 268 -6.21 2.52 -14.54
C PRO A 268 -5.90 1.10 -14.06
N GLY A 269 -6.61 0.69 -13.00
CA GLY A 269 -6.41 -0.60 -12.34
C GLY A 269 -7.25 -1.73 -12.95
N ALA A 270 -7.68 -2.67 -12.12
CA ALA A 270 -8.54 -3.81 -12.48
C ALA A 270 -8.03 -4.71 -13.63
N GLY A 271 -6.71 -4.76 -13.86
CA GLY A 271 -6.12 -5.54 -14.95
C GLY A 271 -6.07 -4.82 -16.30
N ALA A 272 -6.54 -3.56 -16.39
CA ALA A 272 -6.61 -2.83 -17.64
C ALA A 272 -5.22 -2.53 -18.22
N LEU A 273 -4.27 -2.14 -17.37
CA LEU A 273 -2.88 -1.95 -17.77
C LEU A 273 -2.26 -3.25 -18.30
N GLU A 274 -2.47 -4.36 -17.59
CA GLU A 274 -1.88 -5.65 -17.92
C GLU A 274 -2.35 -6.14 -19.30
N VAL A 275 -3.63 -5.98 -19.61
CA VAL A 275 -4.19 -6.29 -20.93
C VAL A 275 -3.62 -5.38 -22.02
N ALA A 276 -3.51 -4.07 -21.75
CA ALA A 276 -2.95 -3.11 -22.70
C ALA A 276 -1.47 -3.40 -23.01
N VAL A 277 -0.67 -3.69 -21.98
CA VAL A 277 0.75 -4.04 -22.12
C VAL A 277 0.91 -5.36 -22.87
N ALA A 278 0.12 -6.39 -22.53
CA ALA A 278 0.17 -7.66 -23.24
C ALA A 278 -0.11 -7.49 -24.75
N ASN A 279 -1.15 -6.72 -25.11
CA ASN A 279 -1.47 -6.44 -26.50
C ASN A 279 -0.37 -5.65 -27.22
N ALA A 280 0.25 -4.68 -26.55
CA ALA A 280 1.37 -3.92 -27.09
C ALA A 280 2.61 -4.80 -27.32
N LEU A 281 2.90 -5.72 -26.41
CA LEU A 281 4.01 -6.68 -26.54
C LEU A 281 3.79 -7.67 -27.67
N VAL A 282 2.56 -8.18 -27.84
CA VAL A 282 2.20 -9.05 -28.97
C VAL A 282 2.38 -8.31 -30.31
N LYS A 283 2.03 -7.03 -30.39
CA LYS A 283 2.30 -6.18 -31.57
C LYS A 283 3.79 -5.90 -31.78
N HIS A 284 4.58 -5.83 -30.70
CA HIS A 284 6.02 -5.58 -30.76
C HIS A 284 6.83 -6.83 -31.15
N LYS A 285 6.35 -8.03 -30.81
CA LYS A 285 6.96 -9.34 -31.10
C LYS A 285 7.63 -9.47 -32.47
N PRO A 286 6.99 -9.15 -33.63
CA PRO A 286 7.62 -9.30 -34.94
C PRO A 286 8.83 -8.37 -35.18
N THR A 287 8.99 -7.33 -34.36
CA THR A 287 10.14 -6.40 -34.43
C THR A 287 11.39 -7.01 -33.82
N VAL A 288 11.22 -7.94 -32.87
CA VAL A 288 12.32 -8.57 -32.13
C VAL A 288 12.90 -9.70 -32.96
N LYS A 289 14.21 -9.66 -33.21
CA LYS A 289 14.88 -10.64 -34.05
C LYS A 289 15.20 -11.93 -33.29
N GLY A 290 15.07 -13.06 -33.98
CA GLY A 290 15.55 -14.36 -33.51
C GLY A 290 14.64 -15.02 -32.48
N ARG A 291 15.23 -15.88 -31.65
CA ARG A 291 14.48 -16.71 -30.67
C ARG A 291 14.00 -15.93 -29.44
N ALA A 292 14.54 -14.75 -29.18
CA ALA A 292 14.12 -13.87 -28.07
C ALA A 292 12.65 -13.44 -28.18
N GLN A 293 12.06 -13.47 -29.38
CA GLN A 293 10.63 -13.22 -29.59
C GLN A 293 9.71 -14.14 -28.76
N LEU A 294 10.19 -15.36 -28.44
CA LEU A 294 9.44 -16.32 -27.61
C LEU A 294 9.44 -15.88 -26.15
N GLY A 295 10.54 -15.31 -25.65
CA GLY A 295 10.58 -14.69 -24.32
C GLY A 295 9.62 -13.50 -24.20
N VAL A 296 9.52 -12.67 -25.24
CA VAL A 296 8.55 -11.55 -25.28
C VAL A 296 7.11 -12.06 -25.25
N GLN A 297 6.81 -13.15 -25.98
CA GLN A 297 5.51 -13.79 -25.94
C GLN A 297 5.18 -14.34 -24.55
N ALA A 298 6.10 -15.11 -23.94
CA ALA A 298 5.93 -15.61 -22.57
C ALA A 298 5.66 -14.49 -21.57
N PHE A 299 6.36 -13.36 -21.71
CA PHE A 299 6.16 -12.20 -20.85
C PHE A 299 4.76 -11.60 -21.02
N ALA A 300 4.30 -11.42 -22.26
CA ALA A 300 2.97 -10.90 -22.55
C ALA A 300 1.86 -11.80 -21.97
N ASP A 301 1.99 -13.13 -22.14
CA ASP A 301 1.01 -14.10 -21.64
C ASP A 301 1.01 -14.19 -20.11
N ALA A 302 2.16 -13.99 -19.48
CA ALA A 302 2.30 -13.98 -18.02
C ALA A 302 1.61 -12.78 -17.36
N LEU A 303 1.63 -11.60 -17.98
CA LEU A 303 0.95 -10.40 -17.43
C LEU A 303 -0.57 -10.60 -17.31
N LEU A 304 -1.16 -11.44 -18.16
CA LEU A 304 -2.59 -11.75 -18.13
C LEU A 304 -3.00 -12.58 -16.90
N ILE A 305 -2.06 -13.00 -16.04
CA ILE A 305 -2.40 -13.71 -14.79
C ILE A 305 -3.25 -12.86 -13.85
N ILE A 306 -3.02 -11.54 -13.79
CA ILE A 306 -3.75 -10.65 -12.88
C ILE A 306 -5.25 -10.63 -13.20
N PRO A 307 -5.70 -10.28 -14.42
CA PRO A 307 -7.12 -10.33 -14.74
C PRO A 307 -7.72 -11.74 -14.63
N LYS A 308 -6.96 -12.81 -14.95
CA LYS A 308 -7.41 -14.20 -14.77
C LYS A 308 -7.71 -14.52 -13.31
N VAL A 309 -6.80 -14.18 -12.40
CA VAL A 309 -6.95 -14.44 -10.97
C VAL A 309 -8.06 -13.57 -10.36
N LEU A 310 -8.22 -12.31 -10.83
CA LEU A 310 -9.33 -11.46 -10.40
C LEU A 310 -10.70 -12.05 -10.76
N ALA A 311 -10.87 -12.52 -12.01
CA ALA A 311 -12.08 -13.18 -12.44
C ALA A 311 -12.33 -14.48 -11.66
N GLN A 312 -11.29 -15.30 -11.48
CA GLN A 312 -11.36 -16.55 -10.73
C GLN A 312 -11.73 -16.33 -9.25
N ASN A 313 -11.14 -15.33 -8.58
CA ASN A 313 -11.45 -14.99 -7.19
C ASN A 313 -12.89 -14.47 -7.02
N SER A 314 -13.46 -13.91 -8.08
CA SER A 314 -14.84 -13.42 -8.13
C SER A 314 -15.85 -14.53 -8.48
N GLY A 315 -15.37 -15.74 -8.78
CA GLY A 315 -16.21 -16.90 -9.12
C GLY A 315 -16.65 -16.97 -10.58
N TYR A 316 -16.10 -16.13 -11.46
CA TYR A 316 -16.36 -16.17 -12.90
C TYR A 316 -15.35 -17.05 -13.64
N ASP A 317 -15.70 -17.46 -14.86
CA ASP A 317 -14.76 -18.19 -15.72
C ASP A 317 -13.64 -17.24 -16.19
N PRO A 318 -12.37 -17.54 -15.87
CA PRO A 318 -11.26 -16.65 -16.18
C PRO A 318 -10.97 -16.57 -17.69
N GLN A 319 -11.30 -17.60 -18.48
CA GLN A 319 -11.04 -17.60 -19.92
C GLN A 319 -12.08 -16.76 -20.65
N GLU A 320 -13.36 -16.97 -20.38
CA GLU A 320 -14.45 -16.21 -20.98
C GLU A 320 -14.32 -14.72 -20.67
N THR A 321 -14.08 -14.38 -19.39
CA THR A 321 -13.91 -12.98 -18.95
C THR A 321 -12.73 -12.32 -19.64
N LEU A 322 -11.60 -13.02 -19.76
CA LEU A 322 -10.40 -12.49 -20.40
C LEU A 322 -10.63 -12.20 -21.88
N VAL A 323 -11.31 -13.10 -22.61
CA VAL A 323 -11.62 -12.89 -24.03
C VAL A 323 -12.50 -11.65 -24.19
N LYS A 324 -13.55 -11.48 -23.36
CA LYS A 324 -14.42 -10.30 -23.39
C LYS A 324 -13.62 -9.00 -23.19
N VAL A 325 -12.77 -8.95 -22.17
CA VAL A 325 -11.93 -7.76 -21.88
C VAL A 325 -10.93 -7.48 -23.00
N GLN A 326 -10.31 -8.51 -23.59
CA GLN A 326 -9.38 -8.34 -24.70
C GLN A 326 -10.07 -7.83 -25.96
N THR A 327 -11.25 -8.36 -26.29
CA THR A 327 -12.04 -7.92 -27.44
C THR A 327 -12.48 -6.47 -27.27
N GLU A 328 -13.02 -6.10 -26.11
CA GLU A 328 -13.46 -4.72 -25.88
C GLU A 328 -12.29 -3.74 -25.86
N HIS A 329 -11.15 -4.11 -25.29
CA HIS A 329 -9.95 -3.28 -25.36
C HIS A 329 -9.48 -3.06 -26.80
N ALA A 330 -9.53 -4.09 -27.64
CA ALA A 330 -9.13 -4.02 -29.04
C ALA A 330 -10.08 -3.16 -29.88
N GLU A 331 -11.38 -3.19 -29.58
CA GLU A 331 -12.41 -2.43 -30.30
C GLU A 331 -12.49 -0.96 -29.85
N SER A 332 -12.52 -0.73 -28.54
CA SER A 332 -12.68 0.62 -27.97
C SER A 332 -11.38 1.41 -27.94
N GLY A 333 -10.23 0.72 -27.86
CA GLY A 333 -8.93 1.33 -27.56
C GLY A 333 -8.85 1.96 -26.16
N GLN A 334 -9.90 1.80 -25.34
CA GLN A 334 -9.96 2.32 -23.97
C GLN A 334 -9.39 1.29 -22.99
N LEU A 335 -8.95 1.77 -21.84
CA LEU A 335 -8.34 0.95 -20.80
C LEU A 335 -9.44 0.24 -19.99
N THR A 336 -9.85 -0.92 -20.52
CA THR A 336 -10.89 -1.79 -19.97
C THR A 336 -10.30 -2.83 -19.02
N GLY A 337 -10.82 -2.90 -17.82
CA GLY A 337 -10.49 -3.90 -16.80
C GLY A 337 -11.65 -4.86 -16.53
N VAL A 338 -11.48 -5.71 -15.52
CA VAL A 338 -12.48 -6.70 -15.08
C VAL A 338 -13.34 -6.11 -13.95
N ASP A 339 -14.66 -6.12 -14.10
CA ASP A 339 -15.56 -5.86 -12.96
C ASP A 339 -15.69 -7.12 -12.09
N LEU A 340 -15.36 -6.97 -10.80
CA LEU A 340 -15.44 -8.07 -9.83
C LEU A 340 -16.88 -8.45 -9.45
N ASN A 341 -17.87 -7.60 -9.75
CA ASN A 341 -19.28 -7.86 -9.39
C ASN A 341 -20.08 -8.56 -10.49
N THR A 342 -19.69 -8.36 -11.73
CA THR A 342 -20.44 -8.82 -12.91
C THR A 342 -19.62 -9.81 -13.73
N GLY A 343 -18.28 -9.75 -13.64
CA GLY A 343 -17.39 -10.49 -14.53
C GLY A 343 -17.39 -9.92 -15.95
N GLU A 344 -17.92 -8.70 -16.14
CA GLU A 344 -17.97 -8.04 -17.44
C GLU A 344 -16.81 -7.03 -17.59
N PRO A 345 -16.39 -6.76 -18.83
CA PRO A 345 -15.44 -5.69 -19.11
C PRO A 345 -16.01 -4.32 -18.70
N MET A 346 -15.17 -3.50 -18.09
CA MET A 346 -15.53 -2.16 -17.63
C MET A 346 -14.39 -1.17 -17.86
N VAL A 347 -14.70 0.09 -18.16
CA VAL A 347 -13.67 1.13 -18.25
C VAL A 347 -13.22 1.51 -16.84
N ALA A 348 -12.00 1.11 -16.47
CA ALA A 348 -11.48 1.25 -15.10
C ALA A 348 -11.41 2.73 -14.65
N ALA A 349 -11.05 3.63 -15.57
CA ALA A 349 -11.00 5.07 -15.31
C ALA A 349 -12.38 5.66 -14.98
N ALA A 350 -13.45 5.18 -15.64
CA ALA A 350 -14.81 5.67 -15.42
C ALA A 350 -15.39 5.17 -14.09
N ALA A 351 -14.93 4.02 -13.60
CA ALA A 351 -15.35 3.47 -12.32
C ALA A 351 -14.51 3.93 -11.12
N GLY A 352 -13.54 4.82 -11.34
CA GLY A 352 -12.65 5.32 -10.29
C GLY A 352 -11.72 4.25 -9.73
N ILE A 353 -11.35 3.23 -10.53
CA ILE A 353 -10.39 2.20 -10.09
C ILE A 353 -9.00 2.60 -10.60
N TRP A 354 -8.18 3.08 -9.68
CA TRP A 354 -6.86 3.62 -9.97
C TRP A 354 -5.76 2.91 -9.18
N ASP A 355 -4.67 2.58 -9.88
CA ASP A 355 -3.43 2.08 -9.31
C ASP A 355 -2.33 3.16 -9.42
N ASN A 356 -1.38 3.15 -8.49
CA ASN A 356 -0.24 4.06 -8.54
C ASN A 356 0.77 3.66 -9.63
N TYR A 357 1.36 4.65 -10.29
CA TYR A 357 2.39 4.44 -11.29
C TYR A 357 3.64 3.76 -10.70
N ASN A 358 4.13 4.23 -9.54
CA ASN A 358 5.31 3.66 -8.90
C ASN A 358 5.14 2.16 -8.57
N VAL A 359 3.96 1.75 -8.10
CA VAL A 359 3.65 0.33 -7.81
C VAL A 359 3.85 -0.54 -9.05
N LYS A 360 3.25 -0.16 -10.18
CA LYS A 360 3.33 -0.92 -11.43
C LYS A 360 4.73 -0.90 -12.05
N LYS A 361 5.41 0.26 -12.00
CA LYS A 361 6.78 0.40 -12.49
C LYS A 361 7.75 -0.51 -11.73
N GLN A 362 7.69 -0.47 -10.40
CA GLN A 362 8.55 -1.28 -9.55
C GLN A 362 8.22 -2.77 -9.67
N LEU A 363 6.94 -3.11 -9.85
CA LEU A 363 6.49 -4.49 -10.07
C LEU A 363 7.07 -5.06 -11.37
N LEU A 364 6.93 -4.37 -12.51
CA LEU A 364 7.50 -4.84 -13.79
C LEU A 364 9.02 -5.01 -13.72
N HIS A 365 9.71 -4.10 -13.03
CA HIS A 365 11.16 -4.17 -12.84
C HIS A 365 11.55 -5.37 -11.96
N SER A 366 10.96 -5.48 -10.77
CA SER A 366 11.30 -6.51 -9.77
C SER A 366 10.97 -7.92 -10.26
N CYS A 367 9.79 -8.11 -10.89
CA CYS A 367 9.40 -9.40 -11.44
C CYS A 367 10.42 -9.90 -12.47
N THR A 368 10.84 -9.03 -13.40
CA THR A 368 11.74 -9.40 -14.50
C THR A 368 13.12 -9.78 -14.00
N VAL A 369 13.70 -8.99 -13.11
CA VAL A 369 15.05 -9.22 -12.57
C VAL A 369 15.09 -10.57 -11.83
N ILE A 370 14.06 -10.85 -11.04
CA ILE A 370 14.02 -12.04 -10.20
C ILE A 370 13.69 -13.29 -11.01
N ALA A 371 12.73 -13.20 -11.95
CA ALA A 371 12.45 -14.31 -12.85
C ALA A 371 13.69 -14.68 -13.66
N SER A 372 14.41 -13.70 -14.22
CA SER A 372 15.65 -13.93 -14.97
C SER A 372 16.74 -14.54 -14.10
N ASN A 373 16.92 -14.06 -12.86
CA ASN A 373 17.89 -14.64 -11.93
C ASN A 373 17.55 -16.09 -11.58
N ILE A 374 16.28 -16.42 -11.35
CA ILE A 374 15.85 -17.80 -11.04
C ILE A 374 16.07 -18.72 -12.25
N LEU A 375 15.77 -18.26 -13.46
CA LEU A 375 15.95 -19.04 -14.70
C LEU A 375 17.42 -19.38 -15.01
N LEU A 376 18.36 -18.56 -14.54
CA LEU A 376 19.80 -18.75 -14.76
C LEU A 376 20.49 -19.60 -13.68
N VAL A 377 19.75 -20.06 -12.66
CA VAL A 377 20.30 -20.96 -11.63
C VAL A 377 20.23 -22.40 -12.13
N ASP A 378 21.40 -22.98 -12.43
CA ASP A 378 21.51 -24.38 -12.84
C ASP A 378 21.55 -25.34 -11.65
N GLU A 379 22.28 -25.00 -10.58
CA GLU A 379 22.47 -25.86 -9.40
C GLU A 379 22.32 -25.09 -8.08
N ILE A 380 21.64 -25.72 -7.11
CA ILE A 380 21.54 -25.21 -5.73
C ILE A 380 22.35 -26.14 -4.81
N MET A 381 23.54 -25.70 -4.42
CA MET A 381 24.38 -26.42 -3.46
C MET A 381 24.02 -26.06 -2.02
N ARG A 382 23.68 -27.06 -1.21
CA ARG A 382 23.51 -26.90 0.24
C ARG A 382 24.80 -27.27 0.97
N ALA A 383 25.62 -26.27 1.28
CA ALA A 383 26.79 -26.43 2.12
C ALA A 383 26.61 -25.67 3.43
N GLY A 384 26.97 -26.30 4.56
CA GLY A 384 26.93 -25.67 5.87
C GLY A 384 27.69 -26.52 6.88
N MET A 385 28.42 -25.88 7.79
CA MET A 385 29.08 -26.60 8.88
C MET A 385 28.01 -27.28 9.72
N SER A 386 28.06 -28.61 9.84
CA SER A 386 27.34 -29.31 10.89
C SER A 386 27.87 -28.76 12.21
N SER A 387 27.03 -28.04 12.95
CA SER A 387 27.36 -27.63 14.32
C SER A 387 27.65 -28.92 15.09
N LEU A 388 28.93 -29.25 15.25
CA LEU A 388 29.43 -30.23 16.19
C LEU A 388 29.13 -29.68 17.58
N LYS A 389 27.88 -29.86 18.04
CA LYS A 389 27.56 -29.81 19.46
C LYS A 389 28.07 -31.13 20.03
N GLY A 390 29.30 -31.11 20.51
CA GLY A 390 29.80 -32.06 21.50
C GLY A 390 29.20 -31.79 22.87
#